data_AF-A0A6I6JXQ8-F1
#
_entry.id   AF-A0A6I6JXQ8-F1
#
_cell.length_a   1.000
_cell.length_b   1.000
_cell.length_c   1.000
_cell.angle_alpha   90.00
_cell.angle_beta   90.00
_cell.angle_gamma   90.00
#
_symmetry.space_group_name_H-M   'P 1'
#
loop_
_entity.id
_entity.type
_entity.pdbx_description
1 polymer ?
#
loop_
_entity_poly.entity_id
_entity_poly.type
_entity_poly.pdbx_seq_one_letter_code
_entity_poly.pdbx_strand_id
1 'polypeptide(L)'
;MKTNDSINDNGCSACEQGNENYTTFRPAHHQNQTFYQYDYRHTDGELFSTTAPTLGECRSRRDKWLAKKDKMYKLFIGFRKLGEFDSILEAKQFADSSNFSGVFTLLGNNYSDKWYVSKKYWDNESDDNRYYRSEH
;
A
#
# COMPACT_ATOMS: atom_id res chain seq x y z
N MET A 1 -0.78 -29.97 -12.20
CA MET A 1 -0.57 -29.29 -10.90
C MET A 1 0.92 -29.32 -10.63
N LYS A 2 1.58 -28.17 -10.53
CA LYS A 2 3.01 -28.14 -10.18
C LYS A 2 3.14 -28.39 -8.69
N THR A 3 3.56 -29.60 -8.32
CA THR A 3 4.05 -29.93 -6.98
C THR A 3 5.52 -29.51 -6.92
N ASN A 4 5.76 -28.20 -6.80
CA ASN A 4 7.07 -27.72 -6.39
C ASN A 4 6.99 -27.51 -4.88
N ASP A 5 7.93 -28.08 -4.14
CA ASP A 5 7.97 -28.10 -2.68
C ASP A 5 8.08 -26.69 -2.03
N SER A 6 8.10 -25.62 -2.83
CA SER A 6 8.02 -24.24 -2.37
C SER A 6 7.12 -23.39 -3.30
N ILE A 7 6.24 -22.58 -2.70
CA ILE A 7 5.48 -21.52 -3.39
C ILE A 7 6.33 -20.25 -3.62
N ASN A 8 7.58 -20.30 -3.16
CA ASN A 8 8.55 -19.23 -3.27
C ASN A 8 9.72 -19.65 -4.18
N ASP A 9 10.29 -18.66 -4.85
CA ASP A 9 11.55 -18.72 -5.57
C ASP A 9 12.51 -17.74 -4.87
N ASN A 10 13.62 -18.24 -4.33
CA ASN A 10 14.59 -17.47 -3.51
C ASN A 10 13.96 -16.66 -2.36
N GLY A 11 12.92 -17.20 -1.71
CA GLY A 11 12.20 -16.53 -0.62
C GLY A 11 11.19 -15.47 -1.07
N CYS A 12 11.03 -15.25 -2.38
CA CYS A 12 9.99 -14.39 -2.95
C CYS A 12 8.84 -15.25 -3.48
N SER A 13 7.59 -14.83 -3.23
CA SER A 13 6.42 -15.54 -3.78
C SER A 13 6.43 -15.54 -5.31
N ALA A 14 6.40 -16.74 -5.90
CA ALA A 14 6.28 -16.95 -7.34
C ALA A 14 4.82 -16.86 -7.83
N CYS A 15 3.90 -16.40 -6.98
CA CYS A 15 2.49 -16.24 -7.30
C CYS A 15 2.31 -15.22 -8.44
N GLU A 16 1.63 -15.62 -9.51
CA GLU A 16 1.31 -14.75 -10.65
C GLU A 16 0.18 -13.78 -10.33
N GLN A 17 0.16 -12.63 -10.99
CA GLN A 17 -0.86 -11.59 -10.81
C GLN A 17 -2.27 -12.11 -11.14
N GLY A 18 -3.22 -11.86 -10.24
CA GLY A 18 -4.60 -12.34 -10.33
C GLY A 18 -4.80 -13.79 -9.89
N ASN A 19 -3.73 -14.53 -9.62
CA ASN A 19 -3.78 -15.95 -9.26
C ASN A 19 -3.56 -16.17 -7.76
N GLU A 20 -3.98 -17.34 -7.28
CA GLU A 20 -3.62 -17.85 -5.96
C GLU A 20 -2.59 -18.99 -6.08
N ASN A 21 -1.70 -19.09 -5.10
CA ASN A 21 -0.73 -20.18 -4.98
C ASN A 21 -0.70 -20.67 -3.53
N TYR A 22 -0.51 -21.97 -3.31
CA TYR A 22 -0.46 -22.52 -1.96
C TYR A 22 0.35 -23.81 -1.87
N THR A 23 0.90 -24.04 -0.69
CA THR A 23 1.58 -25.28 -0.31
C THR A 23 1.13 -25.70 1.08
N THR A 24 1.34 -26.97 1.42
CA THR A 24 1.00 -27.53 2.72
C THR A 24 2.24 -27.87 3.52
N PHE A 25 2.19 -27.67 4.83
CA PHE A 25 3.25 -28.08 5.74
C PHE A 25 2.66 -28.56 7.08
N ARG A 26 3.49 -29.24 7.88
CA ARG A 26 3.15 -29.68 9.23
C ARG A 26 4.07 -28.98 10.24
N PRO A 27 3.55 -28.08 11.08
CA PRO A 27 4.37 -27.40 12.08
C PRO A 27 4.93 -28.38 13.10
N ALA A 28 6.18 -28.19 13.53
CA ALA A 28 6.83 -29.06 14.52
C ALA A 28 6.06 -29.12 15.86
N HIS A 29 5.37 -28.04 16.23
CA HIS A 29 4.55 -27.94 17.45
C HIS A 29 3.13 -28.53 17.30
N HIS A 30 2.68 -28.80 16.08
CA HIS A 30 1.35 -29.35 15.77
C HIS A 30 1.46 -30.47 14.72
N GLN A 31 2.20 -31.52 15.05
CA GLN A 31 2.57 -32.60 14.11
C GLN A 31 1.36 -33.35 13.52
N ASN A 32 0.22 -33.32 14.22
CA ASN A 32 -1.03 -33.96 13.79
C ASN A 32 -1.91 -33.07 12.91
N GLN A 33 -1.49 -31.84 12.62
CA GLN A 33 -2.27 -30.89 11.84
C GLN A 33 -1.47 -30.41 10.62
N THR A 34 -2.12 -30.43 9.45
CA THR A 34 -1.57 -29.84 8.23
C THR A 34 -2.08 -28.40 8.11
N PHE A 35 -1.19 -27.49 7.75
CA PHE A 35 -1.49 -26.09 7.50
C PHE A 35 -1.20 -25.75 6.05
N TYR A 36 -1.88 -24.72 5.55
CA TYR A 36 -1.71 -24.17 4.22
C TYR A 36 -0.98 -22.85 4.33
N GLN A 37 0.16 -22.72 3.66
CA GLN A 37 0.73 -21.41 3.33
C GLN A 37 0.13 -20.97 2.00
N TYR A 38 -0.45 -19.77 1.98
CA TYR A 38 -1.26 -19.27 0.89
C TYR A 38 -0.80 -17.88 0.47
N ASP A 39 -0.62 -17.69 -0.82
CA ASP A 39 -0.28 -16.43 -1.46
C ASP A 39 -1.33 -16.09 -2.53
N TYR A 40 -1.72 -14.83 -2.61
CA TYR A 40 -2.55 -14.29 -3.68
C TYR A 40 -1.98 -12.95 -4.12
N ARG A 41 -1.67 -12.82 -5.41
CA ARG A 41 -1.18 -11.55 -5.96
C ARG A 41 -2.34 -10.80 -6.61
N HIS A 42 -2.68 -9.64 -6.09
CA HIS A 42 -3.75 -8.81 -6.62
C HIS A 42 -3.35 -8.13 -7.94
N THR A 43 -4.34 -7.60 -8.67
CA THR A 43 -4.17 -6.96 -9.98
C THR A 43 -3.39 -5.65 -9.93
N ASP A 44 -3.12 -5.09 -8.76
CA ASP A 44 -2.20 -3.96 -8.60
C ASP A 44 -0.77 -4.39 -8.22
N GLY A 45 -0.51 -5.70 -8.20
CA GLY A 45 0.80 -6.29 -7.90
C GLY A 45 1.02 -6.58 -6.41
N GLU A 46 0.14 -6.11 -5.52
CA GLU A 46 0.27 -6.41 -4.09
C GLU A 46 0.08 -7.90 -3.79
N LEU A 47 0.86 -8.38 -2.83
CA LEU A 47 0.82 -9.77 -2.38
C LEU A 47 0.07 -9.85 -1.05
N PHE A 48 -0.96 -10.68 -1.01
CA PHE A 48 -1.61 -11.13 0.21
C PHE A 48 -1.09 -12.53 0.56
N SER A 49 -0.54 -12.69 1.76
CA SER A 49 -0.06 -13.98 2.26
C SER A 49 -0.70 -14.33 3.60
N THR A 50 -1.07 -15.59 3.79
CA THR A 50 -1.63 -16.09 5.06
C THR A 50 -1.35 -17.56 5.29
N THR A 51 -1.50 -17.99 6.54
CA THR A 51 -1.41 -19.41 6.92
C THR A 51 -2.65 -19.83 7.71
N ALA A 52 -3.30 -20.92 7.31
CA ALA A 52 -4.48 -21.45 8.00
C ALA A 52 -4.58 -22.99 7.93
N PRO A 53 -5.36 -23.64 8.81
CA PRO A 53 -5.59 -25.09 8.77
C PRO A 53 -6.30 -25.59 7.50
N THR A 54 -7.05 -24.72 6.82
CA THR A 54 -7.79 -25.09 5.60
C THR A 54 -7.62 -24.03 4.51
N LEU A 55 -7.65 -24.47 3.24
CA LEU A 55 -7.66 -23.55 2.11
C LEU A 55 -8.90 -22.64 2.08
N GLY A 56 -10.04 -23.13 2.59
CA GLY A 56 -11.27 -22.34 2.71
C GLY A 56 -11.10 -21.14 3.64
N GLU A 57 -10.41 -21.31 4.77
CA GLU A 57 -10.07 -20.20 5.66
C GLU A 57 -9.11 -19.20 5.00
N CYS A 58 -8.09 -19.67 4.29
CA CYS A 58 -7.18 -18.79 3.55
C CYS A 58 -7.94 -17.91 2.54
N ARG A 59 -8.82 -18.52 1.74
CA ARG A 59 -9.67 -17.80 0.78
C ARG A 59 -10.62 -16.82 1.47
N SER A 60 -11.24 -17.19 2.59
CA SER A 60 -12.09 -16.27 3.36
C SER A 60 -11.30 -15.04 3.85
N ARG A 61 -10.05 -15.22 4.30
CA ARG A 61 -9.19 -14.10 4.70
C ARG A 61 -8.81 -13.23 3.51
N ARG A 62 -8.50 -13.82 2.35
CA ARG A 62 -8.28 -13.08 1.09
C ARG A 62 -9.50 -12.25 0.73
N ASP A 63 -10.70 -12.83 0.78
CA ASP A 63 -11.93 -12.13 0.37
C ASP A 63 -12.24 -10.95 1.31
N LYS A 64 -12.00 -11.10 2.61
CA LYS A 64 -12.06 -9.99 3.58
C LYS A 64 -11.05 -8.90 3.27
N TRP A 65 -9.81 -9.29 2.91
CA TRP A 65 -8.77 -8.36 2.52
C TRP A 65 -9.16 -7.58 1.24
N LEU A 66 -9.67 -8.26 0.21
CA LEU A 66 -10.17 -7.64 -1.02
C LEU A 66 -11.34 -6.69 -0.74
N ALA A 67 -12.31 -7.10 0.08
CA ALA A 67 -13.46 -6.27 0.44
C ALA A 67 -13.06 -5.02 1.24
N LYS A 68 -12.00 -5.08 2.04
CA LYS A 68 -11.42 -3.88 2.66
C LYS A 68 -10.75 -3.01 1.60
N LYS A 69 -9.90 -3.61 0.76
CA LYS A 69 -9.11 -2.91 -0.25
C LYS A 69 -9.96 -2.13 -1.26
N ASP A 70 -11.11 -2.68 -1.65
CA ASP A 70 -12.06 -2.02 -2.56
C ASP A 70 -12.61 -0.70 -1.98
N LYS A 71 -12.61 -0.55 -0.66
CA LYS A 71 -13.11 0.65 0.03
C LYS A 71 -12.03 1.70 0.31
N MET A 72 -10.76 1.38 0.05
CA MET A 72 -9.65 2.28 0.36
C MET A 72 -9.36 3.26 -0.77
N TYR A 73 -8.85 4.42 -0.40
CA TYR A 73 -8.35 5.44 -1.32
C TYR A 73 -6.84 5.33 -1.45
N LYS A 74 -6.35 5.14 -2.67
CA LYS A 74 -4.92 5.02 -3.00
C LYS A 74 -4.40 6.38 -3.44
N LEU A 75 -3.46 6.93 -2.67
CA LEU A 75 -2.79 8.19 -3.00
C LEU A 75 -1.50 7.92 -3.75
N PHE A 76 -1.26 8.69 -4.81
CA PHE A 76 -0.07 8.62 -5.64
C PHE A 76 0.54 10.00 -5.84
N ILE A 77 1.85 10.02 -6.09
CA ILE A 77 2.55 11.15 -6.71
C ILE A 77 3.32 10.62 -7.93
N GLY A 78 2.96 11.10 -9.11
CA GLY A 78 3.38 10.45 -10.36
C GLY A 78 3.02 8.96 -10.36
N PHE A 79 4.01 8.09 -10.58
CA PHE A 79 3.85 6.64 -10.60
C PHE A 79 4.01 5.97 -9.22
N ARG A 80 4.36 6.73 -8.18
CA ARG A 80 4.65 6.17 -6.85
C ARG A 80 3.42 6.20 -5.97
N LYS A 81 3.00 5.06 -5.45
CA LYS A 81 1.97 4.97 -4.41
C LYS A 81 2.54 5.48 -3.08
N LEU A 82 1.85 6.44 -2.47
CA LEU A 82 2.21 7.01 -1.17
C LEU A 82 1.53 6.30 0.00
N GLY A 83 0.32 5.78 -0.22
CA GLY A 83 -0.42 5.06 0.81
C GLY A 83 -1.82 4.66 0.36
N GLU A 84 -2.48 3.90 1.23
CA GLU A 84 -3.90 3.56 1.14
C GLU A 84 -4.57 4.10 2.40
N PHE A 85 -5.69 4.80 2.24
CA PHE A 85 -6.36 5.54 3.30
C PHE A 85 -7.83 5.15 3.38
N ASP A 86 -8.41 5.15 4.57
CA ASP A 86 -9.82 4.80 4.76
C ASP A 86 -10.76 5.96 4.35
N SER A 87 -10.23 7.18 4.21
CA SER A 87 -11.01 8.35 3.79
C SER A 87 -10.24 9.32 2.89
N ILE A 88 -10.98 10.09 2.09
CA ILE A 88 -10.42 11.18 1.27
C ILE A 88 -9.72 12.23 2.14
N LEU A 89 -10.33 12.57 3.29
CA LEU A 89 -9.81 13.59 4.19
C LEU A 89 -8.42 13.23 4.71
N GLU A 90 -8.26 11.99 5.18
CA GLU A 90 -6.99 11.47 5.67
C GLU A 90 -5.90 11.48 4.58
N ALA A 91 -6.26 11.05 3.36
CA ALA A 91 -5.34 11.09 2.22
C ALA A 91 -4.89 12.51 1.87
N LYS A 92 -5.79 13.49 1.92
CA LYS A 92 -5.46 14.90 1.67
C LYS A 92 -4.59 15.49 2.78
N GLN A 93 -4.92 15.22 4.04
CA GLN A 93 -4.09 15.61 5.19
C GLN A 93 -2.69 15.03 5.10
N PHE A 94 -2.56 13.77 4.68
CA PHE A 94 -1.26 13.16 4.42
C PHE A 94 -0.51 13.90 3.30
N ALA A 95 -1.17 14.19 2.17
CA ALA A 95 -0.54 14.93 1.07
C ALA A 95 -0.04 16.32 1.52
N ASP A 96 -0.85 17.07 2.27
CA ASP A 96 -0.55 18.43 2.72
C ASP A 96 0.56 18.49 3.78
N SER A 97 0.63 17.48 4.63
CA SER A 97 1.68 17.34 5.65
C SER A 97 2.93 16.65 5.11
N SER A 98 2.84 16.00 3.95
CA SER A 98 3.99 15.40 3.30
C SER A 98 4.93 16.48 2.73
N ASN A 99 6.24 16.24 2.77
CA ASN A 99 7.21 17.13 2.16
C ASN A 99 7.34 16.91 0.63
N PHE A 100 6.30 16.37 0.00
CA PHE A 100 6.27 16.09 -1.44
C PHE A 100 5.60 17.25 -2.18
N SER A 101 6.20 17.64 -3.29
CA SER A 101 5.64 18.60 -4.24
C SER A 101 5.42 17.93 -5.58
N GLY A 102 4.35 18.29 -6.29
CA GLY A 102 4.02 17.75 -7.60
C GLY A 102 2.53 17.46 -7.73
N VAL A 103 2.18 16.68 -8.77
CA VAL A 103 0.80 16.26 -9.03
C VAL A 103 0.49 15.02 -8.18
N PHE A 104 -0.45 15.19 -7.27
CA PHE A 104 -1.06 14.09 -6.52
C PHE A 104 -2.25 13.54 -7.29
N THR A 105 -2.45 12.23 -7.17
CA THR A 105 -3.63 11.54 -7.70
C THR A 105 -4.19 10.66 -6.60
N LEU A 106 -5.48 10.82 -6.29
CA LEU A 106 -6.20 9.99 -5.34
C LEU A 106 -7.23 9.14 -6.11
N LEU A 107 -7.16 7.83 -5.96
CA LEU A 107 -8.03 6.88 -6.63
C LEU A 107 -8.79 6.05 -5.60
N GLY A 108 -10.10 5.90 -5.77
CA GLY A 108 -10.95 5.03 -4.96
C GLY A 108 -12.04 4.41 -5.82
N ASN A 109 -12.94 3.62 -5.21
CA ASN A 109 -14.06 3.04 -5.93
C ASN A 109 -14.99 4.15 -6.47
N ASN A 110 -15.08 4.26 -7.80
CA ASN A 110 -15.80 5.33 -8.52
C ASN A 110 -15.41 6.76 -8.11
N TYR A 111 -14.20 6.94 -7.56
CA TYR A 111 -13.68 8.25 -7.16
C TYR A 111 -12.29 8.46 -7.75
N SER A 112 -12.06 9.62 -8.34
CA SER A 112 -10.72 10.05 -8.76
C SER A 112 -10.58 11.55 -8.57
N ASP A 113 -9.46 11.97 -7.98
CA ASP A 113 -9.10 13.38 -7.80
C ASP A 113 -7.63 13.60 -8.15
N LYS A 114 -7.30 14.77 -8.68
CA LYS A 114 -5.94 15.17 -9.08
C LYS A 114 -5.71 16.63 -8.75
N TRP A 115 -4.64 16.92 -8.03
CA TRP A 115 -4.28 18.29 -7.65
C TRP A 115 -2.76 18.47 -7.60
N TYR A 116 -2.31 19.71 -7.72
CA TYR A 116 -0.90 20.07 -7.62
C TYR A 116 -0.59 20.67 -6.24
N VAL A 117 0.53 20.25 -5.64
CA VAL A 117 1.08 20.84 -4.40
C VAL A 117 2.46 21.42 -4.71
N SER A 118 2.63 22.72 -4.51
CA SER A 118 3.93 23.40 -4.63
C SER A 118 4.79 23.16 -3.39
N LYS A 119 6.12 23.22 -3.52
CA LYS A 119 7.00 23.29 -2.34
C LYS A 119 6.65 24.54 -1.54
N LYS A 120 6.43 24.40 -0.24
CA LYS A 120 6.45 25.53 0.68
C LYS A 120 7.90 25.92 0.85
N TYR A 121 8.33 26.98 0.17
CA TYR A 121 9.55 27.66 0.53
C TYR A 121 9.25 28.34 1.87
N TRP A 122 10.01 27.96 2.90
CA TRP A 122 10.03 28.75 4.12
C TRP A 122 10.71 30.06 3.74
N ASP A 123 9.96 31.16 3.74
CA ASP A 123 10.54 32.49 3.64
C ASP A 123 11.46 32.68 4.85
N ASN A 124 12.76 32.54 4.62
CA ASN A 124 13.77 33.11 5.51
C ASN A 124 13.75 34.63 5.29
N GLU A 125 12.76 35.33 5.85
CA GLU A 125 12.79 36.79 5.98
C GLU A 125 12.48 37.18 7.42
N SER A 126 13.54 37.28 8.22
CA SER A 126 13.61 38.15 9.38
C SER A 126 15.08 38.45 9.68
N ASP A 127 15.81 39.02 8.71
CA ASP A 127 17.10 39.66 8.97
C ASP A 127 17.50 40.62 7.83
N ASP A 128 16.61 41.52 7.42
CA ASP A 128 17.06 42.76 6.77
C ASP A 128 16.07 43.92 6.97
N ASN A 129 16.08 44.50 8.17
CA ASN A 129 15.46 45.80 8.43
C ASN A 129 16.53 46.80 8.89
N ARG A 130 17.62 46.88 8.11
CA ARG A 130 18.75 47.79 8.34
C ARG A 130 19.12 48.59 7.09
N TYR A 131 18.15 49.12 6.34
CA TYR A 131 18.42 50.23 5.43
C TYR A 131 17.12 51.03 5.20
N TYR A 132 17.22 52.36 5.25
CA TYR A 132 16.13 53.37 5.19
C TYR A 132 15.45 53.77 6.50
N ARG A 133 16.23 54.39 7.39
CA ARG A 133 15.78 55.59 8.10
C ARG A 133 16.93 56.57 8.32
N SER A 134 17.24 57.33 7.28
CA SER A 134 17.94 58.61 7.40
C SER A 134 17.34 59.56 6.36
N GLU A 135 16.96 60.75 6.85
CA GLU A 135 16.58 61.96 6.11
C GLU A 135 15.11 62.06 5.63
N HIS A 136 14.24 62.63 6.45
CA HIS A 136 13.82 64.05 6.36
C HIS A 136 13.05 64.41 7.65
#